data_AF-A0A9W8YQR9-F1
#
_entry.id   AF-A0A9W8YQR9-F1
#
_cell.length_a   1.000
_cell.length_b   1.000
_cell.length_c   1.000
_cell.angle_alpha   90.00
_cell.angle_beta   90.00
_cell.angle_gamma   90.00
#
_symmetry.space_group_name_H-M   'P 1'
#
loop_
_entity.id
_entity.type
_entity.pdbx_description
1 polymer ?
#
loop_
_entity_poly.entity_id
_entity_poly.type
_entity_poly.pdbx_seq_one_letter_code
_entity_poly.pdbx_strand_id
1 'polypeptide(L)'
;MFPTATSVIIGINTFLYTAVVYWAIFFTPVYFQSVKLTSATRAGINIIPISLLGVPSAAAAGVVITQWGRYKAIHLIGFALFTIGMGLWTLLDENSPTGEWVGFMFTAPIGAGLLLNTQLPAFQAPVPESDQGTATATWNFIRTMGSVWGVAIPAAIFGNRVDSLVAAGAVSSDAAASSLVGGGAYEHATAEFVQSFPSALVRAEVRHVYRLALQRVFQCAIAFSGFCFILCLFEKDIPLRTELVTEYGLKDDAAVLGKSQVKKPDESRPEEKIAEARAVPYK
;
A
#
# COMPACT_ATOMS: atom_id res chain seq x y z
N MET A 1 7.17 -16.41 17.34
CA MET A 1 6.99 -16.62 15.88
C MET A 1 5.52 -16.96 15.66
N PHE A 2 4.81 -16.18 14.84
CA PHE A 2 3.36 -15.91 14.96
C PHE A 2 2.46 -17.14 15.23
N PRO A 3 1.68 -17.15 16.32
CA PRO A 3 0.97 -18.34 16.79
C PRO A 3 -0.30 -18.68 15.99
N THR A 4 -0.69 -17.88 14.99
CA THR A 4 -1.98 -18.06 14.29
C THR A 4 -1.83 -18.07 12.78
N ALA A 5 -2.62 -18.93 12.12
CA ALA A 5 -2.75 -18.94 10.66
C ALA A 5 -3.14 -17.56 10.10
N THR A 6 -3.87 -16.74 10.87
CA THR A 6 -4.29 -15.39 10.50
C THR A 6 -3.11 -14.45 10.28
N SER A 7 -2.10 -14.43 11.16
CA SER A 7 -0.90 -13.60 10.96
C SER A 7 -0.12 -13.98 9.70
N VAL A 8 -0.04 -15.29 9.40
CA VAL A 8 0.63 -15.78 8.20
C VAL A 8 -0.12 -15.32 6.95
N ILE A 9 -1.45 -15.46 6.93
CA ILE A 9 -2.30 -14.98 5.83
C ILE A 9 -2.11 -13.47 5.63
N ILE A 10 -2.19 -12.67 6.70
CA ILE A 10 -2.00 -11.22 6.61
C ILE A 10 -0.58 -10.87 6.15
N GLY A 11 0.43 -11.62 6.56
CA GLY A 11 1.81 -11.46 6.08
C GLY A 11 1.93 -11.71 4.57
N ILE A 12 1.39 -12.83 4.07
CA ILE A 12 1.37 -13.13 2.63
C ILE A 12 0.59 -12.06 1.86
N ASN A 13 -0.58 -11.67 2.36
CA ASN A 13 -1.41 -10.62 1.79
C ASN A 13 -0.66 -9.28 1.76
N THR A 14 0.08 -8.92 2.82
CA THR A 14 0.91 -7.71 2.89
C THR A 14 1.99 -7.73 1.81
N PHE A 15 2.71 -8.85 1.67
CA PHE A 15 3.76 -9.01 0.66
C PHE A 15 3.20 -8.80 -0.76
N LEU A 16 2.15 -9.54 -1.11
CA LEU A 16 1.57 -9.55 -2.45
C LEU A 16 0.87 -8.23 -2.77
N TYR A 17 0.09 -7.69 -1.83
CA TYR A 17 -0.52 -6.36 -1.94
C TYR A 17 0.54 -5.30 -2.23
N THR A 18 1.60 -5.27 -1.42
CA THR A 18 2.66 -4.27 -1.57
C THR A 18 3.37 -4.45 -2.91
N ALA A 19 3.61 -5.69 -3.34
CA ALA A 19 4.15 -5.95 -4.67
C ALA A 19 3.27 -5.32 -5.75
N VAL A 20 1.97 -5.64 -5.79
CA VAL A 20 1.05 -5.12 -6.83
C VAL A 20 0.88 -3.61 -6.78
N VAL A 21 0.91 -2.98 -5.60
CA VAL A 21 0.91 -1.51 -5.49
C VAL A 21 2.12 -0.92 -6.21
N TYR A 22 3.29 -1.54 -6.10
CA TYR A 22 4.48 -1.09 -6.82
C TYR A 22 4.36 -1.30 -8.33
N TRP A 23 3.63 -2.33 -8.80
CA TRP A 23 3.35 -2.49 -10.23
C TRP A 23 2.58 -1.27 -10.74
N ALA A 24 1.53 -0.87 -10.02
CA ALA A 24 0.75 0.31 -10.36
C ALA A 24 1.62 1.58 -10.35
N ILE A 25 2.44 1.79 -9.32
CA ILE A 25 3.30 2.97 -9.21
C ILE A 25 4.28 3.09 -10.39
N PHE A 26 4.95 2.00 -10.76
CA PHE A 26 6.00 2.03 -11.78
C PHE A 26 5.48 1.95 -13.22
N PHE A 27 4.33 1.30 -13.46
CA PHE A 27 3.80 1.10 -14.81
C PHE A 27 2.69 2.08 -15.23
N THR A 28 2.12 2.85 -14.29
CA THR A 28 1.21 3.95 -14.65
C THR A 28 1.90 5.05 -15.48
N PRO A 29 3.12 5.52 -15.13
CA PRO A 29 3.85 6.48 -15.97
C PRO A 29 4.14 5.94 -17.37
N VAL A 30 4.45 4.63 -17.49
CA VAL A 30 4.70 3.96 -18.77
C VAL A 30 3.46 4.01 -19.67
N TYR A 31 2.27 3.78 -19.11
CA TYR A 31 1.01 3.96 -19.85
C TYR A 31 0.87 5.39 -20.36
N PHE A 32 1.04 6.40 -19.51
CA PHE A 32 0.85 7.79 -19.92
C PHE A 32 1.89 8.28 -20.95
N GLN A 33 3.14 7.83 -20.83
CA GLN A 33 4.22 8.30 -21.68
C GLN A 33 4.31 7.50 -22.98
N SER A 34 4.30 6.17 -22.93
CA SER A 34 4.52 5.33 -24.11
C SER A 34 3.24 4.94 -24.84
N VAL A 35 2.09 4.90 -24.15
CA VAL A 35 0.79 4.58 -24.77
C VAL A 35 -0.04 5.83 -25.01
N LYS A 36 -0.16 6.75 -24.06
CA LYS A 36 -0.87 8.03 -24.28
C LYS A 36 -0.03 9.11 -24.93
N LEU A 37 1.29 8.90 -25.07
CA LEU A 37 2.20 9.86 -25.69
C LEU A 37 2.14 11.25 -25.03
N THR A 38 1.91 11.28 -23.71
CA THR A 38 1.97 12.51 -22.92
C THR A 38 3.39 12.72 -22.40
N SER A 39 3.82 13.99 -22.31
CA SER A 39 5.13 14.32 -21.72
C SER A 39 5.21 13.88 -20.26
N ALA A 40 6.43 13.68 -19.75
CA ALA A 40 6.65 13.31 -18.35
C ALA A 40 5.93 14.25 -17.36
N THR A 41 5.94 15.57 -17.62
CA THR A 41 5.21 16.55 -16.81
C THR A 41 3.71 16.30 -16.80
N ARG A 42 3.10 16.04 -17.97
CA ARG A 42 1.67 15.76 -18.08
C ARG A 42 1.32 14.41 -17.45
N ALA A 43 2.15 13.39 -17.62
CA ALA A 43 1.99 12.10 -16.97
C ALA A 43 1.99 12.25 -15.44
N GLY A 44 2.91 13.03 -14.88
CA GLY A 44 2.94 13.35 -13.45
C GLY A 44 1.64 14.03 -12.97
N ILE A 45 1.16 15.03 -13.72
CA ILE A 45 -0.12 15.69 -13.42
C ILE A 45 -1.29 14.71 -13.45
N ASN A 46 -1.31 13.78 -14.41
CA ASN A 46 -2.38 12.77 -14.53
C ASN A 46 -2.37 11.73 -13.40
N ILE A 47 -1.23 11.49 -12.76
CA ILE A 47 -1.09 10.56 -11.63
C ILE A 47 -1.60 11.18 -10.32
N ILE A 48 -1.51 12.50 -10.14
CA ILE A 48 -2.02 13.19 -8.94
C ILE A 48 -3.47 12.78 -8.58
N PRO A 49 -4.46 12.90 -9.49
CA PRO A 49 -5.84 12.55 -9.16
C PRO A 49 -6.02 11.06 -8.86
N ILE A 50 -5.22 10.17 -9.48
CA ILE A 50 -5.23 8.72 -9.18
C ILE A 50 -4.82 8.50 -7.71
N SER A 51 -3.76 9.17 -7.26
CA SER A 51 -3.30 9.10 -5.86
C SER A 51 -4.23 9.78 -4.86
N LEU A 52 -4.94 10.83 -5.28
CA LEU A 52 -5.80 11.65 -4.41
C LEU A 52 -6.96 10.86 -3.80
N LEU A 53 -7.38 9.73 -4.39
CA LEU A 53 -8.43 8.88 -3.83
C LEU A 53 -7.92 7.82 -2.87
N GLY A 54 -6.66 7.41 -2.97
CA GLY A 54 -6.08 6.43 -2.07
C GLY A 54 -5.92 6.97 -0.64
N VAL A 55 -5.47 8.22 -0.50
CA VAL A 55 -5.21 8.83 0.82
C VAL A 55 -6.50 8.99 1.65
N PRO A 56 -7.60 9.58 1.13
CA PRO A 56 -8.87 9.64 1.85
C PRO A 56 -9.44 8.25 2.17
N SER A 57 -9.28 7.28 1.26
CA SER A 57 -9.74 5.91 1.50
C SER A 57 -8.96 5.27 2.67
N ALA A 58 -7.64 5.50 2.74
CA ALA A 58 -6.82 5.05 3.86
C ALA A 58 -7.18 5.73 5.18
N ALA A 59 -7.45 7.03 5.16
CA ALA A 59 -7.91 7.77 6.33
C ALA A 59 -9.28 7.26 6.82
N ALA A 60 -10.22 7.07 5.88
CA ALA A 60 -11.54 6.52 6.18
C ALA A 60 -11.45 5.11 6.77
N ALA A 61 -10.65 4.23 6.19
CA ALA A 61 -10.42 2.90 6.74
C ALA A 61 -9.81 2.94 8.15
N GLY A 62 -8.87 3.85 8.41
CA GLY A 62 -8.29 4.08 9.73
C GLY A 62 -9.32 4.53 10.78
N VAL A 63 -10.25 5.42 10.41
CA VAL A 63 -11.35 5.83 11.29
C VAL A 63 -12.30 4.67 11.56
N VAL A 64 -12.72 3.96 10.50
CA VAL A 64 -13.68 2.85 10.60
C VAL A 64 -13.12 1.69 11.44
N ILE A 65 -11.87 1.28 11.21
CA ILE A 65 -11.26 0.19 11.99
C ILE A 65 -11.08 0.58 13.47
N THR A 66 -10.81 1.84 13.77
CA THR A 66 -10.70 2.34 15.15
C THR A 66 -12.05 2.34 15.86
N GLN A 67 -13.13 2.69 15.16
CA GLN A 67 -14.48 2.70 15.74
C GLN A 67 -15.08 1.30 15.87
N TRP A 68 -14.88 0.43 14.89
CA TRP A 68 -15.52 -0.89 14.84
C TRP A 68 -14.67 -1.98 15.47
N GLY A 69 -13.35 -1.80 15.55
CA GLY A 69 -12.42 -2.79 16.08
C GLY A 69 -12.36 -4.08 15.26
N ARG A 70 -12.79 -4.07 13.99
CA ARG A 70 -12.85 -5.27 13.12
C ARG A 70 -12.32 -4.92 11.72
N TYR A 71 -11.36 -5.71 11.22
CA TYR A 71 -10.67 -5.42 9.95
C TYR A 71 -11.13 -6.28 8.78
N LYS A 72 -11.70 -7.48 9.02
CA LYS A 72 -11.97 -8.45 7.96
C LYS A 72 -12.88 -7.90 6.85
N ALA A 73 -13.94 -7.19 7.22
CA ALA A 73 -14.85 -6.59 6.24
C ALA A 73 -14.15 -5.53 5.37
N ILE A 74 -13.27 -4.71 5.97
CA ILE A 74 -12.49 -3.70 5.26
C ILE A 74 -11.51 -4.37 4.29
N HIS A 75 -10.84 -5.44 4.71
CA HIS A 75 -9.94 -6.19 3.85
C HIS A 75 -10.66 -6.83 2.66
N LEU A 76 -11.82 -7.45 2.88
CA LEU A 76 -12.60 -8.05 1.79
C LEU A 76 -13.01 -7.01 0.76
N ILE A 77 -13.53 -5.86 1.20
CA ILE A 77 -13.91 -4.76 0.30
C ILE A 77 -12.67 -4.18 -0.39
N GLY A 78 -11.60 -3.93 0.37
CA GLY A 78 -10.35 -3.39 -0.14
C GLY A 78 -9.71 -4.25 -1.22
N PHE A 79 -9.56 -5.56 -0.97
CA PHE A 79 -9.03 -6.49 -1.95
C PHE A 79 -9.96 -6.67 -3.16
N ALA A 80 -11.28 -6.73 -2.96
CA ALA A 80 -12.22 -6.80 -4.08
C ALA A 80 -12.09 -5.57 -5.00
N LEU A 81 -12.13 -4.36 -4.43
CA LEU A 81 -11.97 -3.12 -5.19
C LEU A 81 -10.61 -3.04 -5.86
N PHE A 82 -9.54 -3.47 -5.17
CA PHE A 82 -8.20 -3.47 -5.72
C PHE A 82 -8.08 -4.41 -6.93
N THR A 83 -8.59 -5.64 -6.83
CA THR A 83 -8.61 -6.61 -7.93
C THR A 83 -9.47 -6.15 -9.10
N ILE A 84 -10.67 -5.62 -8.82
CA ILE A 84 -11.54 -5.03 -9.86
C ILE A 84 -10.82 -3.88 -10.56
N GLY A 85 -10.17 -3.00 -9.81
CA GLY A 85 -9.39 -1.90 -10.34
C GLY A 85 -8.27 -2.38 -11.27
N MET A 86 -7.48 -3.37 -10.85
CA MET A 86 -6.47 -3.99 -11.73
C MET A 86 -7.08 -4.57 -13.00
N GLY A 87 -8.29 -5.14 -12.91
CA GLY A 87 -9.11 -5.57 -14.04
C GLY A 87 -9.43 -4.43 -15.01
N LEU A 88 -9.96 -3.33 -14.50
CA LEU A 88 -10.33 -2.16 -15.32
C LEU A 88 -9.12 -1.56 -16.04
N TRP A 89 -7.94 -1.60 -15.44
CA TRP A 89 -6.72 -1.08 -16.06
C TRP A 89 -6.31 -1.88 -17.30
N THR A 90 -6.71 -3.15 -17.41
CA THR A 90 -6.45 -3.98 -18.61
C THR A 90 -7.28 -3.56 -19.83
N LEU A 91 -8.34 -2.77 -19.63
CA LEU A 91 -9.22 -2.28 -20.68
C LEU A 91 -8.69 -1.00 -21.34
N LEU A 92 -7.69 -0.36 -20.74
CA LEU A 92 -7.13 0.89 -21.23
C LEU A 92 -6.32 0.70 -22.51
N ASP A 93 -6.53 1.60 -23.46
CA ASP A 93 -5.81 1.59 -24.74
C ASP A 93 -5.31 2.98 -25.18
N GLU A 94 -4.68 3.01 -26.35
CA GLU A 94 -4.24 4.24 -27.01
C GLU A 94 -5.32 5.33 -27.10
N ASN A 95 -6.59 4.96 -27.25
CA ASN A 95 -7.69 5.83 -27.60
C ASN A 95 -8.61 6.16 -26.42
N SER A 96 -8.50 5.47 -25.28
CA SER A 96 -9.31 5.73 -24.07
C SER A 96 -9.38 7.22 -23.70
N PRO A 97 -10.52 7.90 -23.82
CA PRO A 97 -10.63 9.33 -23.54
C PRO A 97 -10.35 9.63 -22.07
N THR A 98 -10.13 10.91 -21.75
CA THR A 98 -9.78 11.32 -20.38
C THR A 98 -10.75 10.83 -19.32
N GLY A 99 -12.06 10.92 -19.57
CA GLY A 99 -13.07 10.43 -18.62
C GLY A 99 -13.00 8.92 -18.38
N GLU A 100 -12.66 8.13 -19.40
CA GLU A 100 -12.59 6.67 -19.29
C GLU A 100 -11.40 6.22 -18.46
N TRP A 101 -10.20 6.69 -18.79
CA TRP A 101 -9.02 6.28 -18.04
C TRP A 101 -9.04 6.80 -16.60
N VAL A 102 -9.57 7.99 -16.37
CA VAL A 102 -9.78 8.52 -15.01
C VAL A 102 -10.73 7.62 -14.22
N GLY A 103 -11.88 7.27 -14.79
CA GLY A 103 -12.86 6.40 -14.12
C GLY A 103 -12.30 5.02 -13.80
N PHE A 104 -11.61 4.39 -14.74
CA PHE A 104 -11.01 3.06 -14.55
C PHE A 104 -9.83 3.08 -13.56
N MET A 105 -9.03 4.15 -13.58
CA MET A 105 -7.83 4.23 -12.75
C MET A 105 -8.09 4.54 -11.28
N PHE A 106 -9.30 4.98 -10.92
CA PHE A 106 -9.65 5.36 -9.54
C PHE A 106 -9.99 4.19 -8.61
N THR A 107 -10.51 3.08 -9.15
CA THR A 107 -10.99 1.97 -8.32
C THR A 107 -9.84 1.28 -7.56
N ALA A 108 -8.69 1.09 -8.20
CA ALA A 108 -7.52 0.46 -7.58
C ALA A 108 -6.95 1.27 -6.40
N PRO A 109 -6.66 2.58 -6.52
CA PRO A 109 -6.22 3.42 -5.40
C PRO A 109 -7.17 3.41 -4.21
N ILE A 110 -8.49 3.39 -4.44
CA ILE A 110 -9.48 3.30 -3.35
C ILE A 110 -9.29 1.99 -2.58
N GLY A 111 -9.27 0.86 -3.30
CA GLY A 111 -9.05 -0.47 -2.69
C GLY A 111 -7.72 -0.56 -1.95
N ALA A 112 -6.63 -0.07 -2.56
CA ALA A 112 -5.32 -0.01 -1.93
C ALA A 112 -5.30 0.88 -0.68
N GLY A 113 -5.94 2.06 -0.75
CA GLY A 113 -6.06 2.97 0.37
C GLY A 113 -6.71 2.29 1.57
N LEU A 114 -7.83 1.58 1.37
CA LEU A 114 -8.51 0.85 2.44
C LEU A 114 -7.60 -0.15 3.15
N LEU A 115 -6.68 -0.79 2.42
CA LEU A 115 -5.76 -1.80 2.94
C LEU A 115 -4.52 -1.20 3.64
N LEU A 116 -4.11 0.00 3.23
CA LEU A 116 -2.85 0.62 3.66
C LEU A 116 -2.75 0.75 5.18
N ASN A 117 -3.82 1.22 5.82
CA ASN A 117 -3.83 1.50 7.27
C ASN A 117 -4.38 0.35 8.11
N THR A 118 -4.92 -0.71 7.51
CA THR A 118 -5.58 -1.80 8.26
C THR A 118 -4.73 -3.07 8.37
N GLN A 119 -3.77 -3.28 7.46
CA GLN A 119 -2.95 -4.50 7.45
C GLN A 119 -2.04 -4.63 8.68
N LEU A 120 -1.39 -3.55 9.12
CA LEU A 120 -0.51 -3.59 10.29
C LEU A 120 -1.30 -3.90 11.57
N PRO A 121 -2.40 -3.17 11.90
CA PRO A 121 -3.22 -3.51 13.05
C PRO A 121 -3.77 -4.94 13.02
N ALA A 122 -4.17 -5.44 11.83
CA ALA A 122 -4.63 -6.82 11.67
C ALA A 122 -3.51 -7.84 11.95
N PHE A 123 -2.28 -7.57 11.49
CA PHE A 123 -1.12 -8.42 11.73
C PHE A 123 -0.74 -8.47 13.22
N GLN A 124 -0.92 -7.36 13.92
CA GLN A 124 -0.66 -7.17 15.35
C GLN A 124 -1.74 -7.75 16.26
N ALA A 125 -3.01 -7.82 15.81
CA ALA A 125 -4.15 -8.23 16.62
C ALA A 125 -3.97 -9.57 17.38
N PRO A 126 -3.45 -10.67 16.77
CA PRO A 126 -3.22 -11.93 17.49
C PRO A 126 -1.94 -11.98 18.34
N VAL A 127 -1.16 -10.90 18.39
CA VAL A 127 0.18 -10.89 19.02
C VAL A 127 0.10 -10.31 20.45
N PRO A 128 0.79 -10.91 21.44
CA PRO A 128 0.92 -10.34 22.78
C PRO A 128 1.51 -8.93 22.77
N GLU A 129 1.20 -8.12 23.80
CA GLU A 129 1.69 -6.74 23.89
C GLU A 129 3.22 -6.64 24.01
N SER A 130 3.84 -7.59 24.72
CA SER A 130 5.30 -7.72 24.82
C SER A 130 5.99 -7.84 23.46
N ASP A 131 5.27 -8.35 22.44
CA ASP A 131 5.82 -8.74 21.15
C ASP A 131 5.40 -7.78 20.02
N GLN A 132 4.67 -6.69 20.33
CA GLN A 132 4.16 -5.74 19.32
C GLN A 132 5.29 -5.06 18.54
N GLY A 133 6.42 -4.75 19.19
CA GLY A 133 7.61 -4.24 18.52
C GLY A 133 8.15 -5.22 17.47
N THR A 134 8.28 -6.49 17.84
CA THR A 134 8.73 -7.56 16.93
C THR A 134 7.74 -7.81 15.80
N ALA A 135 6.43 -7.78 16.07
CA ALA A 135 5.40 -7.91 15.04
C ALA A 135 5.50 -6.79 14.01
N THR A 136 5.65 -5.54 14.47
CA THR A 136 5.81 -4.37 13.60
C THR A 136 7.06 -4.48 12.74
N ALA A 137 8.20 -4.85 13.34
CA ALA A 137 9.45 -5.04 12.60
C ALA A 137 9.32 -6.14 11.53
N THR A 138 8.67 -7.25 11.88
CA THR A 138 8.46 -8.36 10.93
C THR A 138 7.52 -7.97 9.79
N TRP A 139 6.42 -7.28 10.10
CA TRP A 139 5.50 -6.77 9.09
C TRP A 139 6.20 -5.80 8.14
N ASN A 140 7.00 -4.87 8.66
CA ASN A 140 7.80 -3.94 7.86
C ASN A 140 8.82 -4.65 6.97
N PHE A 141 9.48 -5.69 7.48
CA PHE A 141 10.39 -6.53 6.69
C PHE A 141 9.63 -7.19 5.52
N ILE A 142 8.50 -7.85 5.80
CA ILE A 142 7.65 -8.49 4.77
C ILE A 142 7.19 -7.48 3.72
N ARG A 143 6.71 -6.32 4.16
CA ARG A 143 6.26 -5.22 3.30
C ARG A 143 7.39 -4.74 2.38
N THR A 144 8.58 -4.53 2.94
CA THR A 144 9.77 -4.09 2.19
C THR A 144 10.20 -5.14 1.17
N MET A 145 10.16 -6.42 1.51
CA MET A 145 10.39 -7.50 0.54
C MET A 145 9.37 -7.45 -0.60
N GLY A 146 8.09 -7.21 -0.28
CA GLY A 146 7.04 -7.00 -1.28
C GLY A 146 7.36 -5.85 -2.23
N SER A 147 7.90 -4.73 -1.72
CA SER A 147 8.32 -3.58 -2.55
C SER A 147 9.45 -3.93 -3.53
N VAL A 148 10.48 -4.67 -3.09
CA VAL A 148 11.61 -5.08 -3.94
C VAL A 148 11.12 -5.95 -5.10
N TRP A 149 10.36 -6.99 -4.79
CA TRP A 149 9.78 -7.88 -5.82
C TRP A 149 8.70 -7.18 -6.65
N GLY A 150 8.04 -6.17 -6.07
CA GLY A 150 7.06 -5.31 -6.73
C GLY A 150 7.64 -4.47 -7.88
N VAL A 151 8.95 -4.30 -7.96
CA VAL A 151 9.59 -3.65 -9.13
C VAL A 151 10.11 -4.71 -10.11
N ALA A 152 10.78 -5.75 -9.60
CA ALA A 152 11.45 -6.75 -10.44
C ALA A 152 10.47 -7.62 -11.25
N ILE A 153 9.39 -8.11 -10.63
CA ILE A 153 8.42 -9.00 -11.29
C ILE A 153 7.72 -8.33 -12.47
N PRO A 154 7.10 -7.14 -12.34
CA PRO A 154 6.39 -6.53 -13.47
C PRO A 154 7.36 -6.07 -14.57
N ALA A 155 8.58 -5.66 -14.23
CA ALA A 155 9.62 -5.38 -15.22
C ALA A 155 9.98 -6.62 -16.05
N ALA A 156 10.15 -7.78 -15.41
CA ALA A 156 10.40 -9.04 -16.11
C ALA A 156 9.21 -9.46 -16.97
N ILE A 157 7.97 -9.35 -16.47
CA ILE A 157 6.75 -9.65 -17.24
C ILE A 157 6.65 -8.75 -18.47
N PHE A 158 6.86 -7.44 -18.27
CA PHE A 158 6.81 -6.44 -19.33
C PHE A 158 7.87 -6.71 -20.41
N GLY A 159 9.14 -6.84 -20.01
CA GLY A 159 10.26 -7.09 -20.92
C GLY A 159 10.07 -8.38 -21.72
N ASN A 160 9.78 -9.50 -21.05
CA ASN A 160 9.53 -10.77 -21.72
C ASN A 160 8.35 -10.71 -22.70
N ARG A 161 7.31 -9.92 -22.38
CA ARG A 161 6.16 -9.75 -23.28
C ARG A 161 6.53 -8.90 -24.49
N VAL A 162 7.32 -7.85 -24.32
CA VAL A 162 7.85 -7.06 -25.43
C VAL A 162 8.71 -7.93 -26.34
N ASP A 163 9.69 -8.65 -25.78
CA ASP A 163 10.59 -9.52 -26.54
C ASP A 163 9.81 -10.55 -27.37
N SER A 164 8.78 -11.16 -26.76
CA SER A 164 7.89 -12.10 -27.44
C SER A 164 7.09 -11.47 -28.58
N LEU A 165 6.62 -10.22 -28.44
CA LEU A 165 5.88 -9.52 -29.49
C LEU A 165 6.78 -9.10 -30.64
N VAL A 166 7.97 -8.59 -30.33
CA VAL A 166 8.97 -8.23 -31.35
C VAL A 166 9.42 -9.46 -32.13
N ALA A 167 9.70 -10.58 -31.46
CA ALA A 167 10.04 -11.84 -32.12
C ALA A 167 8.92 -12.38 -33.02
N ALA A 168 7.66 -12.04 -32.73
CA ALA A 168 6.50 -12.37 -33.56
C ALA A 168 6.27 -11.40 -34.74
N GLY A 169 7.16 -10.43 -34.94
CA GLY A 169 7.06 -9.46 -36.04
C GLY A 169 6.08 -8.31 -35.79
N ALA A 170 5.78 -7.99 -34.52
CA ALA A 170 4.86 -6.89 -34.18
C ALA A 170 5.40 -5.48 -34.54
N VAL A 171 6.69 -5.36 -34.86
CA VAL A 171 7.34 -4.11 -35.26
C VAL A 171 8.04 -4.33 -36.58
N SER A 172 7.67 -3.56 -37.59
CA SER A 172 8.17 -3.70 -38.97
C SER A 172 9.59 -3.16 -39.19
N SER A 173 10.06 -2.31 -38.29
CA SER A 173 11.40 -1.69 -38.36
C SER A 173 12.39 -2.43 -37.48
N ASP A 174 13.44 -2.99 -38.09
CA ASP A 174 14.53 -3.68 -37.39
C ASP A 174 15.22 -2.79 -36.35
N ALA A 175 15.39 -1.50 -36.66
CA ALA A 175 15.98 -0.54 -35.74
C ALA A 175 15.10 -0.34 -34.50
N ALA A 176 13.78 -0.17 -34.69
CA ALA A 176 12.84 -0.02 -33.58
C ALA A 176 12.72 -1.32 -32.76
N ALA A 177 12.65 -2.47 -33.43
CA ALA A 177 12.64 -3.78 -32.80
C ALA A 177 13.86 -4.00 -31.91
N SER A 178 15.06 -3.71 -32.43
CA SER A 178 16.33 -3.88 -31.70
C SER A 178 16.43 -2.96 -30.47
N SER A 179 15.84 -1.77 -30.52
CA SER A 179 15.80 -0.85 -29.36
C SER A 179 14.81 -1.25 -28.27
N LEU A 180 13.83 -2.11 -28.56
CA LEU A 180 12.80 -2.50 -27.58
C LEU A 180 13.19 -3.76 -26.78
N VAL A 181 13.97 -4.66 -27.38
CA VAL A 181 14.28 -5.96 -26.79
C VAL A 181 15.30 -5.88 -25.65
N GLY A 182 15.36 -6.92 -24.81
CA GLY A 182 16.39 -7.05 -23.77
C GLY A 182 16.28 -6.01 -22.66
N GLY A 183 15.07 -5.50 -22.41
CA GLY A 183 14.80 -4.45 -21.42
C GLY A 183 14.79 -3.03 -21.97
N GLY A 184 15.18 -2.82 -23.23
CA GLY A 184 15.22 -1.49 -23.86
C GLY A 184 13.87 -0.78 -23.88
N ALA A 185 12.76 -1.51 -24.00
CA ALA A 185 11.43 -0.91 -23.94
C ALA A 185 11.10 -0.27 -22.58
N TYR A 186 11.56 -0.82 -21.46
CA TYR A 186 11.32 -0.17 -20.17
C TYR A 186 12.22 1.05 -19.99
N GLU A 187 13.46 1.00 -20.48
CA GLU A 187 14.39 2.14 -20.50
C GLU A 187 13.88 3.29 -21.38
N HIS A 188 13.27 2.95 -22.50
CA HIS A 188 12.76 3.89 -23.49
C HIS A 188 11.25 4.17 -23.35
N ALA A 189 10.71 4.01 -22.14
CA ALA A 189 9.29 4.20 -21.84
C ALA A 189 8.87 5.69 -21.80
N THR A 190 9.20 6.46 -22.85
CA THR A 190 8.94 7.90 -22.98
C THR A 190 8.16 8.23 -24.25
N ALA A 191 7.44 9.36 -24.23
CA ALA A 191 6.73 9.84 -25.41
C ALA A 191 7.72 10.27 -26.51
N GLU A 192 8.82 10.89 -26.11
CA GLU A 192 9.89 11.39 -26.98
C GLU A 192 10.54 10.26 -27.77
N PHE A 193 10.81 9.11 -27.13
CA PHE A 193 11.34 7.94 -27.82
C PHE A 193 10.38 7.44 -28.90
N VAL A 194 9.10 7.24 -28.55
CA VAL A 194 8.11 6.76 -29.52
C VAL A 194 7.93 7.78 -30.66
N GLN A 195 7.98 9.08 -30.37
CA GLN A 195 7.85 10.13 -31.37
C GLN A 195 9.10 10.33 -32.24
N SER A 196 10.26 9.83 -31.80
CA SER A 196 11.52 9.93 -32.56
C SER A 196 11.50 9.14 -33.87
N PHE A 197 10.64 8.12 -33.99
CA PHE A 197 10.52 7.33 -35.21
C PHE A 197 9.79 8.15 -36.30
N PRO A 198 10.34 8.26 -37.53
CA PRO A 198 9.77 9.09 -38.59
C PRO A 198 8.45 8.50 -39.15
N SER A 199 8.36 7.17 -39.24
CA SER A 199 7.18 6.48 -39.79
C SER A 199 6.02 6.45 -38.79
N ALA A 200 4.85 6.96 -39.20
CA ALA A 200 3.63 6.88 -38.40
C ALA A 200 3.20 5.44 -38.10
N LEU A 201 3.46 4.51 -39.03
CA LEU A 201 3.19 3.08 -38.84
C LEU A 201 4.05 2.52 -37.71
N VAL A 202 5.36 2.78 -37.73
CA VAL A 202 6.29 2.29 -36.69
C VAL A 202 5.92 2.87 -35.33
N ARG A 203 5.55 4.15 -35.25
CA ARG A 203 5.05 4.77 -34.00
C ARG A 203 3.82 4.03 -33.45
N ALA A 204 2.87 3.67 -34.32
CA ALA A 204 1.68 2.94 -33.93
C ALA A 204 2.01 1.50 -33.48
N GLU A 205 2.89 0.80 -34.17
CA GLU A 205 3.37 -0.55 -33.81
C GLU A 205 4.06 -0.56 -32.44
N VAL A 206 5.03 0.33 -32.22
CA VAL A 206 5.74 0.45 -30.94
C VAL A 206 4.75 0.75 -29.81
N ARG A 207 3.86 1.73 -30.00
CA ARG A 207 2.82 2.09 -29.05
C ARG A 207 1.90 0.90 -28.72
N HIS A 208 1.54 0.11 -29.73
CA HIS A 208 0.72 -1.09 -29.56
C HIS A 208 1.44 -2.18 -28.75
N VAL A 209 2.74 -2.37 -28.98
CA VAL A 209 3.59 -3.28 -28.19
C VAL A 209 3.62 -2.84 -26.72
N TYR A 210 3.85 -1.56 -26.44
CA TYR A 210 3.78 -1.01 -25.07
C TYR A 210 2.43 -1.30 -24.40
N ARG A 211 1.32 -1.05 -25.12
CA ARG A 211 -0.03 -1.34 -24.60
C ARG A 211 -0.19 -2.81 -24.26
N LEU A 212 0.13 -3.72 -25.18
CA LEU A 212 -0.03 -5.16 -24.95
C LEU A 212 0.87 -5.71 -23.83
N ALA A 213 2.06 -5.15 -23.68
CA ALA A 213 2.96 -5.50 -22.58
C ALA A 213 2.44 -4.99 -21.23
N LEU A 214 1.94 -3.75 -21.16
CA LEU A 214 1.27 -3.21 -19.97
C LEU A 214 0.02 -4.02 -19.60
N GLN A 215 -0.79 -4.36 -20.60
CA GLN A 215 -1.98 -5.17 -20.40
C GLN A 215 -1.60 -6.53 -19.77
N ARG A 216 -0.50 -7.15 -20.19
CA ARG A 216 0.00 -8.39 -19.58
C ARG A 216 0.42 -8.20 -18.12
N VAL A 217 1.10 -7.10 -17.80
CA VAL A 217 1.47 -6.76 -16.41
C VAL A 217 0.21 -6.65 -15.55
N PHE A 218 -0.81 -5.91 -15.99
CA PHE A 218 -2.04 -5.75 -15.21
C PHE A 218 -2.88 -7.04 -15.15
N GLN A 219 -2.88 -7.88 -16.18
CA GLN A 219 -3.48 -9.22 -16.12
C GLN A 219 -2.83 -10.10 -15.04
N CYS A 220 -1.50 -10.09 -14.95
CA CYS A 220 -0.80 -10.77 -13.87
C CYS A 220 -1.09 -10.14 -12.50
N ALA A 221 -1.29 -8.82 -12.42
CA ALA A 221 -1.67 -8.12 -11.19
C ALA A 221 -3.04 -8.57 -10.67
N ILE A 222 -3.98 -8.88 -11.56
CA ILE A 222 -5.28 -9.46 -11.20
C ILE A 222 -5.09 -10.81 -10.51
N ALA A 223 -4.19 -11.67 -11.02
CA ALA A 223 -3.93 -12.97 -10.39
C ALA A 223 -3.36 -12.81 -8.98
N PHE A 224 -2.41 -11.90 -8.78
CA PHE A 224 -1.80 -11.64 -7.48
C PHE A 224 -2.81 -11.03 -6.49
N SER A 225 -3.53 -9.99 -6.90
CA SER A 225 -4.52 -9.32 -6.04
C SER A 225 -5.74 -10.21 -5.78
N GLY A 226 -6.20 -10.98 -6.77
CA GLY A 226 -7.28 -11.94 -6.63
C GLY A 226 -6.92 -13.08 -5.69
N PHE A 227 -5.66 -13.52 -5.70
CA PHE A 227 -5.17 -14.46 -4.70
C PHE A 227 -5.20 -13.86 -3.29
N CYS A 228 -4.84 -12.58 -3.12
CA CYS A 228 -5.01 -11.89 -1.83
C CYS A 228 -6.48 -11.86 -1.37
N PHE A 229 -7.41 -11.59 -2.29
CA PHE A 229 -8.84 -11.61 -2.00
C PHE A 229 -9.29 -12.99 -1.52
N ILE A 230 -8.87 -14.06 -2.19
CA ILE A 230 -9.17 -15.44 -1.79
C ILE A 230 -8.59 -15.75 -0.41
N LEU A 231 -7.33 -15.39 -0.15
CA LEU A 231 -6.69 -15.57 1.15
C LEU A 231 -7.42 -14.80 2.26
N CYS A 232 -7.92 -13.60 1.96
CA CYS A 232 -8.67 -12.78 2.90
C CYS A 232 -9.96 -13.46 3.39
N LEU A 233 -10.60 -14.32 2.59
CA LEU A 233 -11.77 -15.10 3.02
C LEU A 233 -11.46 -15.99 4.23
N PHE A 234 -10.22 -16.49 4.32
CA PHE A 234 -9.73 -17.35 5.39
C PHE A 234 -9.15 -16.58 6.59
N GLU A 235 -9.05 -15.25 6.52
CA GLU A 235 -8.67 -14.43 7.68
C GLU A 235 -9.70 -14.61 8.80
N LYS A 236 -9.26 -14.89 10.02
CA LYS A 236 -10.15 -14.87 11.19
C LYS A 236 -10.33 -13.42 11.62
N ASP A 237 -11.57 -13.05 11.91
CA ASP A 237 -11.87 -11.71 12.39
C ASP A 237 -11.57 -11.62 13.89
N ILE A 238 -10.43 -11.03 14.22
CA ILE A 238 -9.95 -10.88 15.59
C ILE A 238 -10.22 -9.44 16.02
N PRO A 239 -10.98 -9.20 17.10
CA PRO A 239 -11.20 -7.85 17.60
C PRO A 239 -9.88 -7.16 17.94
N LEU A 240 -9.73 -5.90 17.52
CA LEU A 240 -8.59 -5.08 17.90
C LEU A 240 -8.68 -4.73 19.39
N ARG A 241 -7.52 -4.63 20.05
CA ARG A 241 -7.44 -4.23 21.46
C ARG A 241 -7.74 -2.74 21.59
N THR A 242 -8.53 -2.39 22.60
CA THR A 242 -8.91 -1.00 22.91
C THR A 242 -8.11 -0.40 24.06
N GLU A 243 -7.48 -1.23 24.89
CA GLU A 243 -6.70 -0.82 26.06
C GLU A 243 -5.26 -1.34 25.98
N LEU A 244 -4.30 -0.52 26.45
CA LEU A 244 -2.87 -0.85 26.55
C LEU A 244 -2.60 -1.41 27.96
N VAL A 245 -2.28 -2.70 28.07
CA VAL A 245 -1.85 -3.35 29.31
C VAL A 245 -0.33 -3.57 29.24
N THR A 246 0.42 -2.50 29.43
CA THR A 246 1.90 -2.56 29.45
C THR A 246 2.41 -3.05 30.80
N GLU A 247 3.43 -3.92 30.80
CA GLU A 247 4.17 -4.34 32.01
C GLU A 247 4.80 -3.14 32.77
N TYR A 248 4.96 -2.01 32.08
CA TYR A 248 5.48 -0.74 32.60
C TYR A 248 4.44 0.39 32.68
N GLY A 249 3.15 0.07 32.69
CA GLY A 249 2.10 1.09 32.83
C GLY A 249 2.20 1.76 34.21
N LEU A 250 2.00 3.08 34.29
CA LEU A 250 1.73 3.71 35.59
C LEU A 250 0.51 2.98 36.17
N LYS A 251 0.73 2.18 37.21
CA LYS A 251 -0.37 1.79 38.08
C LYS A 251 -0.95 3.10 38.58
N ASP A 252 -2.24 3.33 38.38
CA ASP A 252 -2.91 4.46 39.01
C ASP A 252 -2.67 4.38 40.52
N ASP A 253 -1.75 5.22 41.01
CA ASP A 253 -1.38 5.33 42.44
C ASP A 253 -2.58 5.75 43.31
N ALA A 254 -3.73 6.04 42.70
CA ALA A 254 -5.00 6.25 43.37
C ALA A 254 -5.51 5.00 44.13
N ALA A 255 -5.12 3.78 43.74
CA ALA A 255 -5.59 2.57 44.41
C ALA A 255 -4.78 2.18 45.66
N VAL A 256 -3.60 2.76 45.89
CA VAL A 256 -2.71 2.42 47.01
C VAL A 256 -2.84 3.40 48.19
N LEU A 257 -3.40 4.60 47.98
CA LEU A 257 -3.60 5.60 49.05
C LEU A 257 -5.00 5.57 49.72
N GLY A 258 -5.84 4.59 49.40
CA GLY A 258 -7.23 4.51 49.86
C GLY A 258 -7.49 3.80 51.21
N LYS A 259 -6.47 3.52 52.03
CA LYS A 259 -6.64 2.93 53.39
C LYS A 259 -5.57 3.39 54.38
N SER A 260 -5.38 4.70 54.54
CA SER A 260 -4.83 5.22 55.80
C SER A 260 -5.96 5.92 56.55
N GLN A 261 -6.34 5.37 57.69
CA GLN A 261 -7.37 5.92 58.54
C GLN A 261 -7.00 7.35 58.95
N VAL A 262 -7.76 8.32 58.46
CA VAL A 262 -7.76 9.69 59.01
C VAL A 262 -8.46 9.62 60.37
N LYS A 263 -7.67 9.41 61.42
CA LYS A 263 -8.08 9.64 62.80
C LYS A 263 -8.27 11.15 62.96
N LYS A 264 -9.50 11.60 63.24
CA LYS A 264 -9.81 13.02 63.49
C LYS A 264 -8.86 13.57 64.58
N PRO A 265 -8.21 14.73 64.38
CA PRO A 265 -7.45 15.38 65.44
C PRO A 265 -8.40 15.94 66.50
N ASP A 266 -8.00 15.75 67.76
CA ASP A 266 -8.66 16.23 68.98
C ASP A 266 -8.55 17.76 69.11
N GLU A 267 -9.67 18.42 69.37
CA GLU A 267 -9.86 19.89 69.36
C GLU A 267 -9.35 20.57 70.66
N SER A 268 -8.16 20.20 71.15
CA SER A 268 -7.61 20.85 72.34
C SER A 268 -6.08 20.95 72.35
N ARG A 269 -5.51 21.98 71.69
CA ARG A 269 -4.44 22.85 72.24
C ARG A 269 -3.99 23.95 71.27
N PRO A 270 -3.52 25.10 71.79
CA PRO A 270 -3.43 26.36 71.06
C PRO A 270 -2.16 26.52 70.20
N GLU A 271 -2.30 27.42 69.23
CA GLU A 271 -1.33 27.88 68.23
C GLU A 271 0.05 28.21 68.82
N GLU A 272 1.11 27.66 68.20
CA GLU A 272 2.46 28.19 68.36
C GLU A 272 3.18 28.24 67.00
N LYS A 273 3.72 29.43 66.72
CA LYS A 273 4.41 29.87 65.49
C LYS A 273 5.74 29.15 65.30
N ILE A 274 6.26 29.19 64.07
CA ILE A 274 7.67 29.37 63.59
C ILE A 274 7.71 28.81 62.15
N ALA A 275 7.71 29.61 61.07
CA ALA A 275 8.75 30.49 60.52
C ALA A 275 10.00 29.74 59.98
N GLU A 276 10.38 30.11 58.73
CA GLU A 276 11.68 29.89 58.06
C GLU A 276 11.98 28.47 57.51
N ALA A 277 12.70 28.26 56.40
CA ALA A 277 13.20 29.10 55.32
C ALA A 277 13.69 28.19 54.16
N ARG A 278 13.70 28.76 52.95
CA ARG A 278 14.63 28.59 51.81
C ARG A 278 15.56 27.36 51.74
N ALA A 279 15.59 26.73 50.56
CA ALA A 279 16.71 26.70 49.58
C ALA A 279 16.87 25.33 48.84
N VAL A 280 16.55 25.28 47.53
CA VAL A 280 17.43 25.03 46.34
C VAL A 280 18.74 24.22 46.57
N PRO A 281 19.35 23.45 45.60
CA PRO A 281 18.95 22.87 44.30
C PRO A 281 19.42 21.38 44.02
N TYR A 282 19.10 20.90 42.80
CA TYR A 282 19.81 19.97 41.88
C TYR A 282 20.75 18.86 42.40
N LYS A 283 20.49 17.65 41.90
CA LYS A 283 21.46 16.89 41.07
C LYS A 283 20.75 16.33 39.85
#